data_AF-A0A7C4FJ49-F1
#
_entry.id   AF-A0A7C4FJ49-F1
#
_cell.length_a   1.000
_cell.length_b   1.000
_cell.length_c   1.000
_cell.angle_alpha   90.00
_cell.angle_beta   90.00
_cell.angle_gamma   90.00
#
_symmetry.space_group_name_H-M   'P 1'
#
loop_
_entity.id
_entity.type
_entity.pdbx_description
1 polymer ?
#
loop_
_entity_poly.entity_id
_entity_poly.type
_entity_poly.pdbx_seq_one_letter_code
_entity_poly.pdbx_strand_id
1 'polypeptide(L)' 'MPRRKVTPELIKKMKELRAQGWPYQKIAAKLGLSVMTVYNNLKKAEAEKPKEEVAEEKKEEEKKEKKSFFRRLFGK' A
#
# COMPACT_ATOMS: atom_id res chain seq x y z
N MET A 1 -17.24 -14.02 -14.19
CA MET A 1 -16.93 -13.22 -12.98
C MET A 1 -16.78 -11.76 -13.39
N PRO A 2 -17.54 -10.82 -12.82
CA PRO A 2 -17.45 -9.41 -13.20
C PRO A 2 -16.09 -8.83 -12.80
N ARG A 3 -15.47 -8.05 -13.71
CA ARG A 3 -14.23 -7.32 -13.39
C ARG A 3 -14.56 -6.26 -12.34
N ARG A 4 -13.96 -6.35 -11.15
CA ARG A 4 -14.10 -5.33 -10.10
C ARG A 4 -13.53 -4.02 -10.65
N LYS A 5 -14.38 -3.01 -10.85
CA LYS A 5 -13.94 -1.67 -11.29
C LYS A 5 -13.22 -0.99 -10.13
N VAL A 6 -12.02 -0.48 -10.39
CA VAL A 6 -11.31 0.38 -9.44
C VAL A 6 -11.94 1.77 -9.52
N THR A 7 -12.53 2.22 -8.42
CA THR A 7 -13.13 3.56 -8.31
C THR A 7 -12.05 4.60 -7.97
N PRO A 8 -12.26 5.89 -8.29
CA PRO A 8 -11.33 6.96 -7.92
C PRO A 8 -11.10 7.05 -6.40
N GLU A 9 -12.11 6.71 -5.58
CA GLU A 9 -11.96 6.63 -4.12
C GLU A 9 -10.96 5.57 -3.68
N LEU A 10 -10.94 4.41 -4.35
CA LEU A 10 -9.95 3.37 -4.08
C LEU A 10 -8.54 3.85 -4.45
N ILE A 11 -8.39 4.60 -5.55
CA ILE A 11 -7.10 5.18 -5.95
C ILE A 11 -6.63 6.19 -4.90
N LYS A 12 -7.53 7.03 -4.37
CA LYS A 12 -7.20 7.96 -3.28
C LYS A 12 -6.71 7.22 -2.04
N LYS A 13 -7.42 6.16 -1.61
CA LYS A 13 -6.98 5.31 -0.48
C LYS A 13 -5.64 4.62 -0.75
N MET A 14 -5.37 4.17 -1.98
CA MET A 14 -4.07 3.60 -2.34
C MET A 14 -2.95 4.62 -2.15
N LYS A 15 -3.16 5.87 -2.60
CA LYS A 15 -2.19 6.97 -2.45
C LYS A 15 -1.93 7.30 -0.98
N GLU A 16 -2.99 7.44 -0.17
CA GLU A 16 -2.88 7.69 1.26
C GLU A 16 -2.11 6.58 1.98
N LEU A 17 -2.41 5.31 1.70
CA LEU A 17 -1.69 4.19 2.31
C LEU A 17 -0.24 4.11 1.84
N ARG A 18 0.03 4.47 0.57
CA ARG A 18 1.39 4.52 0.03
C ARG A 18 2.20 5.64 0.69
N ALA A 19 1.59 6.81 0.87
CA ALA A 19 2.14 7.94 1.62
C ALA A 19 2.46 7.57 3.09
N GLN A 20 1.64 6.71 3.70
CA GLN A 20 1.91 6.15 5.04
C GLN A 20 3.05 5.10 5.07
N GLY A 21 3.74 4.85 3.95
CA GLY A 21 4.83 3.88 3.86
C GLY A 21 4.38 2.42 3.81
N TRP A 22 3.10 2.14 3.51
CA TRP A 22 2.63 0.75 3.42
C TRP A 22 3.20 0.07 2.15
N PRO A 23 3.62 -1.21 2.25
CA PRO A 23 4.03 -1.98 1.08
C PRO A 23 2.80 -2.36 0.23
N TYR A 24 2.99 -2.49 -1.08
CA TYR A 24 1.89 -2.77 -2.03
C TYR A 24 1.07 -4.02 -1.66
N GLN A 25 1.71 -5.07 -1.15
CA GLN A 25 1.03 -6.28 -0.69
C GLN A 25 0.03 -6.01 0.44
N LYS A 26 0.39 -5.15 1.39
CA LYS A 26 -0.47 -4.80 2.53
C LYS A 26 -1.62 -3.89 2.10
N ILE A 27 -1.38 -3.00 1.13
CA ILE A 27 -2.41 -2.16 0.52
C ILE A 27 -3.42 -3.02 -0.26
N ALA A 28 -2.91 -3.94 -1.07
CA ALA A 28 -3.70 -4.89 -1.85
C ALA A 28 -4.59 -5.75 -0.95
N ALA A 29 -4.03 -6.33 0.11
CA ALA A 29 -4.78 -7.10 1.10
C ALA A 29 -5.87 -6.26 1.79
N LYS A 30 -5.54 -5.03 2.20
CA LYS A 30 -6.49 -4.14 2.88
C LYS A 30 -7.66 -3.71 2.00
N LEU A 31 -7.44 -3.55 0.69
CA LEU A 31 -8.46 -3.14 -0.27
C LEU A 31 -9.14 -4.32 -0.98
N GLY A 32 -8.68 -5.56 -0.76
CA GLY A 32 -9.14 -6.74 -1.47
C GLY A 32 -8.88 -6.67 -2.97
N LEU A 33 -7.70 -6.16 -3.35
CA LEU A 33 -7.27 -5.99 -4.74
C LEU A 33 -6.00 -6.80 -5.01
N SER A 34 -5.66 -6.98 -6.28
CA SER A 34 -4.37 -7.56 -6.64
C SER A 34 -3.25 -6.52 -6.46
N VAL A 35 -2.05 -6.99 -6.12
CA VAL A 35 -0.85 -6.14 -6.02
C VAL A 35 -0.59 -5.40 -7.33
N MET A 36 -0.77 -6.09 -8.46
CA MET A 36 -0.61 -5.53 -9.80
C MET A 36 -1.61 -4.41 -10.08
N THR A 37 -2.86 -4.57 -9.62
CA THR A 37 -3.87 -3.51 -9.71
C THR A 37 -3.44 -2.28 -8.94
N VAL A 38 -2.95 -2.43 -7.70
CA VAL A 38 -2.47 -1.30 -6.90
C VAL A 38 -1.28 -0.61 -7.59
N TYR A 39 -0.29 -1.38 -8.06
CA TYR A 39 0.89 -0.85 -8.75
C TYR A 39 0.50 -0.05 -10.00
N ASN A 40 -0.33 -0.63 -10.87
CA ASN A 40 -0.73 0.02 -12.13
C ASN A 40 -1.53 1.31 -11.89
N ASN A 41 -2.40 1.34 -10.89
CA ASN A 41 -3.18 2.53 -10.56
C ASN A 41 -2.30 3.63 -9.95
N LEU A 42 -1.36 3.28 -9.06
CA LEU A 42 -0.42 4.26 -8.49
C LEU A 42 0.52 4.81 -9.56
N LYS A 43 1.10 3.95 -10.41
CA LYS A 43 2.00 4.37 -11.50
C LYS A 43 1.31 5.31 -12.49
N LYS A 44 0.06 5.00 -12.89
CA LYS A 44 -0.74 5.89 -13.74
C LYS A 44 -0.97 7.25 -13.08
N ALA A 45 -1.28 7.24 -11.78
CA ALA A 45 -1.63 8.44 -11.05
C ALA A 45 -0.41 9.26 -10.58
N GLU A 46 0.81 8.72 -10.69
CA GLU A 46 2.11 9.40 -10.55
C GLU A 46 2.57 10.03 -11.88
N ALA A 47 2.32 9.38 -13.01
CA ALA A 47 2.62 9.93 -14.34
C ALA A 47 1.86 11.24 -14.63
N GLU A 48 0.78 11.50 -13.89
CA GLU A 48 -0.07 12.69 -14.04
C GLU A 48 0.30 13.85 -13.10
N LYS A 49 1.32 13.74 -12.24
CA LYS A 49 1.70 14.83 -11.31
C LYS A 49 3.21 15.15 -11.35
N PRO A 50 3.61 16.44 -11.42
CA PRO A 50 4.99 16.83 -11.15
C PRO A 50 5.36 16.49 -9.70
N LYS A 51 6.58 15.97 -9.53
CA LYS A 51 7.13 15.43 -8.29
C LYS A 51 7.28 16.52 -7.24
N GLU A 52 6.54 16.45 -6.14
CA GLU A 52 6.92 17.13 -4.90
C GLU A 52 6.33 16.38 -3.69
N GLU A 53 7.25 15.96 -2.82
CA GLU A 53 7.13 15.80 -1.36
C GLU A 53 6.05 14.88 -0.78
N VAL A 54 6.47 13.70 -0.30
CA VAL A 54 5.78 13.04 0.81
C VAL A 54 6.80 12.54 1.82
N ALA A 55 7.16 13.48 2.69
CA ALA A 55 7.36 13.34 4.13
C ALA A 55 7.52 11.90 4.66
N GLU A 56 8.77 11.52 4.79
CA GLU A 56 9.25 10.67 5.87
C GLU A 56 8.81 11.28 7.20
N GLU A 57 8.15 10.49 8.05
CA GLU A 57 8.37 10.40 9.50
C GLU A 57 7.13 9.78 10.17
N LYS A 58 7.39 8.95 11.20
CA LYS A 58 6.42 8.31 12.10
C LYS A 58 5.74 7.04 11.57
N LYS A 59 6.45 5.90 11.67
CA LYS A 59 5.92 4.58 12.10
C LYS A 59 7.03 3.53 12.18
N GLU A 60 8.06 3.83 12.98
CA GLU A 60 9.16 2.89 13.25
C GLU A 60 8.83 1.90 14.38
N GLU A 61 7.86 2.21 15.24
CA GLU A 61 7.51 1.36 16.39
C GLU A 61 6.68 0.12 16.01
N GLU A 62 5.73 0.23 15.07
CA GLU A 62 4.85 -0.89 14.69
C GLU A 62 5.56 -1.99 13.88
N LYS A 63 6.75 -1.70 13.32
CA LYS A 63 7.53 -2.67 12.53
C LYS A 63 8.24 -3.70 13.42
N LYS A 64 8.60 -3.33 14.67
CA LYS A 64 9.27 -4.25 15.60
C LYS A 64 8.33 -5.34 16.10
N GLU A 65 7.08 -5.01 16.42
CA GLU A 65 6.08 -5.99 16.85
C GLU A 65 5.76 -6.99 15.75
N LYS A 66 5.53 -6.52 14.51
CA LYS A 66 5.22 -7.43 13.40
C LYS A 66 6.41 -8.31 13.03
N LYS A 67 7.64 -7.79 13.03
CA LYS A 67 8.84 -8.60 12.77
C LYS A 67 9.09 -9.65 13.87
N SER A 68 8.84 -9.29 15.13
CA SER A 68 8.88 -10.18 16.29
C SER A 68 7.78 -11.27 16.22
N PHE A 69 6.58 -10.88 15.81
CA PHE A 69 5.43 -11.77 15.64
C PHE A 69 5.64 -12.76 14.50
N PHE A 70 6.13 -12.30 13.33
CA PHE A 70 6.44 -13.18 12.21
C PHE A 70 7.58 -14.16 12.53
N ARG A 71 8.61 -13.73 13.29
CA ARG A 71 9.65 -14.65 13.79
C ARG A 71 9.06 -15.71 14.74
N ARG A 72 8.09 -15.34 15.58
CA ARG A 72 7.42 -16.26 16.52
C ARG A 72 6.45 -17.23 15.85
N LEU A 73 5.82 -16.84 14.75
CA LEU A 73 4.81 -17.66 14.04
C LEU A 73 5.40 -18.60 12.98
N PHE A 74 6.53 -18.24 12.39
CA PHE A 74 7.13 -19.00 11.27
C PHE A 74 8.60 -19.35 11.48
N GLY A 75 9.20 -19.00 12.62
CA GLY A 75 10.51 -19.52 13.03
C GLY A 75 10.35 -20.93 13.56
N LYS A 76 10.73 -21.91 12.73
CA LYS A 76 10.93 -23.29 13.16
C LYS A 76 12.07 -23.38 14.17
#